data_AF-T0YDT6-F1
#
_entry.id   AF-T0YDT6-F1
#
_cell.length_a   1.000
_cell.length_b   1.000
_cell.length_c   1.000
_cell.angle_alpha   90.00
_cell.angle_beta   90.00
_cell.angle_gamma   90.00
#
_symmetry.space_group_name_H-M   'P 1'
#
loop_
_entity.id
_entity.type
_entity.pdbx_description
1 polymer ?
#
loop_
_entity_poly.entity_id
_entity_poly.type
_entity_poly.pdbx_seq_one_letter_code
_entity_poly.pdbx_strand_id
1 'polypeptide(L)' 'MGGASHVRRTPLAEQDLEDIWFFVAQDNPDAADRLLDKIEESIALLAENPHLGPARPDIAPELRYHPVGNYLL' A
#
# COMPACT_ATOMS: atom_id res chain seq x y z
N MET A 1 16.08 -4.84 19.34
CA MET A 1 15.50 -3.48 19.39
C MET A 1 15.42 -2.98 17.95
N GLY A 2 14.38 -3.37 17.22
CA GLY A 2 14.09 -2.80 15.90
C GLY A 2 13.34 -1.50 16.13
N GLY A 3 13.91 -0.36 15.75
CA GLY A 3 13.19 0.92 15.82
C GLY A 3 11.98 0.83 14.91
N ALA A 4 10.81 1.25 15.41
CA ALA A 4 9.58 1.26 14.63
C ALA A 4 9.81 2.01 13.30
N SER A 5 9.71 1.31 12.18
CA SER A 5 9.83 1.89 10.86
C SER A 5 8.63 2.82 10.64
N HIS A 6 8.91 4.11 10.50
CA HIS A 6 7.87 5.13 10.40
C HIS A 6 7.39 5.26 8.96
N VAL A 7 6.17 4.81 8.68
CA VAL A 7 5.51 4.97 7.39
C VAL A 7 4.99 6.40 7.26
N ARG A 8 5.26 7.04 6.13
CA ARG A 8 4.63 8.30 5.73
C ARG A 8 3.81 8.06 4.47
N ARG A 9 2.56 8.49 4.50
CA ARG A 9 1.67 8.51 3.34
C ARG A 9 1.54 9.94 2.84
N THR A 10 1.44 10.10 1.53
CA THR A 10 1.02 11.39 0.98
C THR A 10 -0.48 11.55 1.17
N PRO A 11 -1.02 12.78 1.20
CA PRO A 11 -2.48 12.97 1.25
C PRO A 11 -3.21 12.27 0.10
N LEU A 12 -2.59 12.17 -1.08
CA LEU A 12 -3.16 11.46 -2.22
C LEU A 12 -3.20 9.94 -1.97
N ALA A 13 -2.15 9.37 -1.38
CA ALA A 13 -2.14 7.95 -1.02
C ALA A 13 -3.17 7.61 0.07
N GLU A 14 -3.46 8.54 0.98
CA GLU A 14 -4.57 8.36 1.94
C GLU A 14 -5.93 8.37 1.23
N GLN A 15 -6.15 9.32 0.31
CA GLN A 15 -7.35 9.36 -0.50
C GLN A 15 -7.51 8.11 -1.37
N ASP A 16 -6.43 7.59 -1.96
CA ASP A 16 -6.47 6.38 -2.77
C ASP A 16 -7.00 5.18 -1.97
N LEU A 17 -6.61 5.05 -0.70
CA LEU A 17 -7.10 3.98 0.18
C LEU A 17 -8.60 4.13 0.47
N GLU A 18 -9.05 5.36 0.74
CA GLU A 18 -10.48 5.67 0.93
C GLU A 18 -11.28 5.36 -0.33
N ASP A 19 -10.82 5.82 -1.50
CA ASP A 19 -11.49 5.64 -2.78
C ASP A 19 -11.59 4.16 -3.16
N ILE A 20 -10.52 3.39 -2.96
CA ILE A 20 -10.52 1.93 -3.15
C ILE A 20 -11.56 1.28 -2.24
N TRP A 21 -11.58 1.64 -0.96
CA TRP A 21 -12.53 1.07 -0.01
C TRP A 21 -13.97 1.41 -0.41
N PHE A 22 -14.27 2.69 -0.67
CA PHE A 22 -15.62 3.13 -1.07
C PHE A 22 -16.07 2.51 -2.38
N PHE A 23 -15.16 2.30 -3.33
CA PHE A 23 -15.48 1.63 -4.59
C PHE A 23 -15.90 0.17 -4.37
N VAL A 24 -15.12 -0.61 -3.62
CA VAL A 24 -15.42 -2.03 -3.37
C VAL A 24 -16.60 -2.20 -2.43
N ALA A 25 -16.75 -1.32 -1.43
CA ALA A 25 -17.81 -1.40 -0.44
C ALA A 25 -19.22 -1.18 -1.02
N GLN A 26 -19.33 -0.56 -2.21
CA GLN A 26 -20.60 -0.44 -2.92
C GLN A 26 -21.21 -1.81 -3.29
N ASP A 27 -20.37 -2.82 -3.52
CA ASP A 27 -20.81 -4.19 -3.82
C ASP A 27 -20.65 -5.12 -2.60
N ASN A 28 -19.51 -5.01 -1.89
CA ASN A 28 -19.20 -5.90 -0.77
C ASN A 28 -18.31 -5.21 0.28
N PRO A 29 -18.91 -4.63 1.35
CA PRO A 29 -18.17 -3.97 2.43
C PRO A 29 -17.14 -4.86 3.11
N ASP A 30 -17.48 -6.13 3.41
CA ASP A 30 -16.52 -7.06 4.04
C ASP A 30 -15.32 -7.35 3.12
N ALA A 31 -15.51 -7.31 1.80
CA ALA A 31 -14.42 -7.46 0.84
C ALA A 31 -13.56 -6.19 0.77
N ALA A 32 -14.14 -5.00 0.96
CA ALA A 32 -13.40 -3.76 1.06
C ALA A 32 -12.50 -3.74 2.31
N ASP A 33 -13.03 -4.14 3.46
CA ASP A 33 -12.25 -4.27 4.71
C ASP A 33 -11.08 -5.23 4.53
N ARG A 34 -11.34 -6.44 4.03
CA ARG A 34 -10.28 -7.44 3.77
C ARG A 34 -9.24 -6.97 2.76
N LEU A 35 -9.60 -6.10 1.81
CA LEU A 35 -8.65 -5.54 0.86
C LEU A 35 -7.78 -4.48 1.54
N LEU A 36 -8.39 -3.59 2.33
CA LEU A 36 -7.66 -2.55 3.05
C LEU A 36 -6.69 -3.17 4.07
N ASP A 37 -7.12 -4.21 4.80
CA ASP A 37 -6.25 -4.97 5.72
C ASP A 37 -5.01 -5.53 5.00
N LYS A 38 -5.18 -6.14 3.81
CA LYS A 38 -4.06 -6.67 3.03
C LYS A 38 -3.09 -5.59 2.56
N ILE A 39 -3.62 -4.41 2.22
CA ILE A 39 -2.78 -3.26 1.85
C ILE A 39 -1.98 -2.80 3.07
N GLU A 40 -2.62 -2.67 4.23
CA GLU A 40 -1.96 -2.28 5.49
C GLU A 40 -0.88 -3.28 5.93
N GLU A 41 -1.17 -4.58 5.85
CA GLU A 41 -0.19 -5.65 6.09
C GLU A 41 1.03 -5.53 5.15
N SER A 42 0.79 -5.23 3.87
CA SER A 42 1.86 -5.06 2.88
C SER A 42 2.69 -3.80 3.16
N ILE A 43 2.06 -2.70 3.59
CA ILE A 43 2.75 -1.48 4.00
C ILE A 43 3.65 -1.75 5.22
N ALA A 44 3.14 -2.49 6.23
CA ALA A 44 3.93 -2.87 7.40
C ALA A 44 5.15 -3.71 7.01
N LEU A 45 4.97 -4.69 6.10
CA LEU A 45 6.06 -5.51 5.57
C LEU A 45 7.11 -4.66 4.84
N LEU A 46 6.69 -3.68 4.03
CA LEU A 46 7.59 -2.77 3.32
C LEU A 46 8.31 -1.80 4.26
N ALA A 47 7.68 -1.40 5.36
CA ALA A 47 8.31 -0.58 6.38
C ALA A 47 9.51 -1.32 7.01
N GLU A 48 9.38 -2.62 7.23
CA GLU A 48 10.46 -3.49 7.73
C GLU A 48 11.47 -3.87 6.63
N ASN A 49 11.02 -3.96 5.38
CA ASN A 49 11.82 -4.40 4.23
C ASN A 49 11.71 -3.43 3.03
N PRO A 50 12.28 -2.21 3.11
CA PRO A 50 12.08 -1.16 2.08
C PRO A 50 12.56 -1.50 0.66
N HIS A 51 13.33 -2.59 0.52
CA HIS A 51 13.89 -3.04 -0.76
C HIS A 51 13.20 -4.29 -1.32
N LEU A 52 12.10 -4.75 -0.71
CA LEU A 52 11.36 -5.95 -1.12
C LEU A 52 10.75 -5.81 -2.53
N GLY A 53 10.39 -4.59 -2.93
CA GLY A 53 9.87 -4.28 -4.26
C GLY A 53 10.97 -4.01 -5.28
N PRO A 54 10.80 -4.39 -6.57
CA PRO A 54 11.73 -4.04 -7.64
C PRO A 54 11.82 -2.52 -7.83
N ALA A 55 13.03 -2.03 -8.12
CA ALA A 55 13.25 -0.63 -8.45
C ALA A 55 12.72 -0.30 -9.84
N ARG A 56 12.17 0.91 -10.00
CA ARG A 56 11.64 1.46 -11.25
C ARG A 56 12.28 2.79 -11.62
N PRO A 57 13.61 2.82 -11.84
CA PRO A 57 14.31 4.04 -12.24
C PRO A 57 13.85 4.57 -13.60
N ASP A 58 13.19 3.73 -14.41
CA ASP A 58 12.52 4.10 -15.66
C ASP A 58 11.29 5.00 -15.45
N ILE A 59 10.69 5.00 -14.25
CA ILE A 59 9.59 5.90 -13.88
C ILE A 59 10.12 7.07 -13.05
N ALA A 60 10.83 6.79 -11.96
CA ALA A 60 11.41 7.82 -11.10
C ALA A 60 12.61 7.27 -10.32
N PRO A 61 13.62 8.11 -9.99
CA PRO A 61 14.72 7.72 -9.12
C PRO A 61 14.19 7.19 -7.78
N GLU A 62 14.80 6.12 -7.27
CA GLU A 62 14.49 5.50 -5.97
C GLU A 62 13.09 4.88 -5.84
N LEU A 63 12.23 5.03 -6.85
CA LEU A 63 10.90 4.42 -6.86
C LEU A 63 11.00 2.90 -6.85
N ARG A 64 10.16 2.28 -6.02
CA ARG A 64 9.90 0.86 -5.98
C ARG A 64 8.40 0.64 -6.00
N TYR A 65 7.97 -0.57 -6.34
CA TYR A 65 6.57 -0.94 -6.20
C TYR A 65 6.40 -2.30 -5.53
N HIS A 66 5.24 -2.53 -4.94
CA HIS A 66 4.82 -3.83 -4.41
C HIS A 66 3.37 -4.13 -4.80
N PRO A 67 3.11 -5.25 -5.50
CA PRO A 67 1.76 -5.60 -5.92
C PRO A 67 0.91 -6.15 -4.76
N VAL A 68 -0.31 -5.64 -4.61
CA VAL A 68 -1.32 -6.13 -3.66
C VAL A 68 -2.64 -6.34 -4.41
N GLY A 69 -2.94 -7.60 -4.76
CA GLY A 69 -4.07 -7.91 -5.64
C GLY A 69 -3.90 -7.22 -7.00
N ASN A 70 -4.82 -6.31 -7.34
CA ASN A 70 -4.79 -5.54 -8.59
C ASN A 70 -4.20 -4.13 -8.43
N TYR A 71 -3.60 -3.81 -7.28
CA TYR A 71 -3.05 -2.49 -6.95
C TYR A 71 -1.54 -2.53 -6.78
N LEU A 72 -0.90 -1.37 -6.90
CA LEU A 72 0.53 -1.18 -6.68
C LEU A 72 0.72 -0.18 -5.55
N LEU A 73 1.50 -0.57 -4.54
CA LEU A 73 2.04 0.31 -3.50
C LEU A 73 3.42 0.81 -3.90
#